data_AF-A0A4Q2Y6B5-F1
#
_entry.id   AF-A0A4Q2Y6B5-F1
#
_cell.length_a   1.000
_cell.length_b   1.000
_cell.length_c   1.000
_cell.angle_alpha   90.00
_cell.angle_beta   90.00
_cell.angle_gamma   90.00
#
_symmetry.space_group_name_H-M   'P 1'
#
loop_
_entity.id
_entity.type
_entity.pdbx_description
1 polymer ?
#
loop_
_entity_poly.entity_id
_entity_poly.type
_entity_poly.pdbx_seq_one_letter_code
_entity_poly.pdbx_strand_id
1 'polypeptide(L)'
;MRVKKSPSRPPPHCGVPMDSRRGHARGSFAASPLSGAAGPATAQALADLDGDGDIDVLIGGASGIITYLNDGRGNLVPQAAPFGSANPVAIALASVTASGGTDAIVATAAGDLQVWSNSGSGTFTLASTVANRLHPRALAVGDLDSDGDLDIFAAGTSGNAVYLNDGSGHFTAPSSTFAAVGSPAGVSVVLGDVNQDGSLDVLAAHRSTTDSSTRTVLWLNRGNGIFDEKFADLPGADRVEIADLTGDGLPDLVTSRELGPTQVFKNLGSGNFQALGIELGGGTATLATGDVDGDGSADLVLTNAVGQLGTWTGSSLELEADQPPLSFGNRAE
;
A
#
# COMPACT_ATOMS: atom_id res chain seq x y z
N MET A 1 -67.18 52.22 4.74
CA MET A 1 -66.29 51.75 5.83
C MET A 1 -65.00 51.25 5.18
N ARG A 2 -63.84 51.58 5.78
CA ARG A 2 -62.49 51.64 5.19
C ARG A 2 -62.01 50.40 4.41
N VAL A 3 -61.40 50.69 3.26
CA VAL A 3 -60.37 49.91 2.56
C VAL A 3 -59.13 49.75 3.45
N LYS A 4 -58.54 48.54 3.50
CA LYS A 4 -57.12 48.34 3.80
C LYS A 4 -56.52 47.28 2.87
N LYS A 5 -55.34 47.63 2.34
CA LYS A 5 -54.56 47.01 1.28
C LYS A 5 -53.95 45.66 1.67
N SER A 6 -53.72 44.83 0.64
CA SER A 6 -52.75 43.74 0.59
C SER A 6 -51.30 44.21 0.83
N PRO A 7 -50.40 43.26 1.12
CA PRO A 7 -49.28 43.10 0.19
C PRO A 7 -49.12 41.65 -0.30
N SER A 8 -48.57 41.61 -1.51
CA SER A 8 -48.31 40.52 -2.44
C SER A 8 -47.47 39.35 -1.90
N ARG A 9 -47.88 38.12 -2.23
CA ARG A 9 -47.01 36.93 -2.22
C ARG A 9 -46.72 36.55 -3.68
N PRO A 10 -45.47 36.61 -4.17
CA PRO A 10 -45.12 36.15 -5.52
C PRO A 10 -45.04 34.60 -5.57
N PRO A 11 -45.16 33.99 -6.77
CA PRO A 11 -45.23 32.55 -6.98
C PRO A 11 -43.86 31.88 -6.80
N PRO A 12 -43.80 30.56 -6.48
CA PRO A 12 -42.54 29.82 -6.56
C PRO A 12 -42.18 29.61 -8.03
N HIS A 13 -41.20 30.39 -8.51
CA HIS A 13 -40.56 30.15 -9.80
C HIS A 13 -39.65 28.93 -9.72
N CYS A 14 -39.70 28.12 -10.78
CA CYS A 14 -38.66 27.18 -11.21
C CYS A 14 -37.27 27.80 -11.19
N GLY A 15 -36.27 26.94 -10.99
CA GLY A 15 -34.91 27.15 -11.50
C GLY A 15 -33.90 27.58 -10.43
N VAL A 16 -33.44 26.64 -9.63
CA VAL A 16 -32.06 26.70 -9.14
C VAL A 16 -31.26 25.80 -10.08
N PRO A 17 -30.23 26.30 -10.79
CA PRO A 17 -29.28 25.42 -11.44
C PRO A 17 -28.67 24.54 -10.34
N MET A 18 -28.62 23.22 -10.56
CA MET A 18 -27.63 22.39 -9.88
C MET A 18 -26.26 22.94 -10.29
N ASP A 19 -25.63 23.71 -9.41
CA ASP A 19 -24.20 23.98 -9.53
C ASP A 19 -23.50 22.66 -9.17
N SER A 20 -23.07 21.93 -10.19
CA SER A 20 -22.37 20.64 -10.09
C SER A 20 -20.91 20.83 -9.68
N ARG A 21 -20.61 21.82 -8.84
CA ARG A 21 -19.32 21.98 -8.19
C ARG A 21 -19.47 21.56 -6.74
N ARG A 22 -19.52 20.25 -6.50
CA ARG A 22 -19.03 19.77 -5.20
C ARG A 22 -17.58 20.21 -5.14
N GLY A 23 -17.30 21.16 -4.26
CA GLY A 23 -15.96 21.67 -4.07
C GLY A 23 -15.08 20.51 -3.63
N HIS A 24 -14.05 20.19 -4.42
CA HIS A 24 -12.88 19.49 -3.93
C HIS A 24 -12.33 20.37 -2.80
N ALA A 25 -12.61 19.96 -1.56
CA ALA A 25 -12.13 20.67 -0.40
C ALA A 25 -10.61 20.56 -0.41
N ARG A 26 -9.94 21.71 -0.54
CA ARG A 26 -8.48 21.80 -0.40
C ARG A 26 -8.12 21.39 1.02
N GLY A 27 -7.78 20.12 1.22
CA GLY A 27 -7.19 19.64 2.47
C GLY A 27 -5.81 20.25 2.63
N SER A 28 -5.53 20.88 3.76
CA SER A 28 -4.16 21.18 4.17
C SER A 28 -3.61 19.97 4.91
N PHE A 29 -2.52 19.38 4.43
CA PHE A 29 -1.81 18.36 5.18
C PHE A 29 -1.00 19.03 6.29
N ALA A 30 -1.19 18.60 7.54
CA ALA A 30 -0.41 19.07 8.68
C ALA A 30 0.52 17.97 9.15
N ALA A 31 1.82 18.25 9.21
CA ALA A 31 2.80 17.29 9.71
C ALA A 31 2.78 17.23 11.25
N SER A 32 2.50 16.05 11.79
CA SER A 32 2.67 15.73 13.22
C SER A 32 3.92 14.88 13.40
N PRO A 33 5.05 15.42 13.91
CA PRO A 33 6.27 14.64 14.06
C PRO A 33 6.09 13.53 15.10
N LEU A 34 6.52 12.32 14.76
CA LEU A 34 6.52 11.18 15.68
C LEU A 34 7.58 11.36 16.78
N SER A 35 7.22 10.97 18.01
CA SER A 35 8.13 10.99 19.14
C SER A 35 8.53 9.57 19.56
N GLY A 36 9.83 9.30 19.68
CA GLY A 36 10.37 7.96 19.94
C GLY A 36 11.30 7.51 18.81
N ALA A 37 12.40 6.84 19.15
CA ALA A 37 13.42 6.45 18.18
C ALA A 37 13.46 4.93 18.04
N ALA A 38 12.89 4.40 16.96
CA ALA A 38 13.22 3.06 16.47
C ALA A 38 14.62 3.02 15.80
N GLY A 39 15.37 4.14 15.81
CA GLY A 39 16.52 4.36 14.93
C GLY A 39 16.06 4.80 13.53
N PRO A 40 16.94 4.74 12.50
CA PRO A 40 16.51 4.89 11.12
C PRO A 40 15.40 3.88 10.81
N ALA A 41 14.24 4.37 10.37
CA ALA A 41 13.11 3.51 10.04
C ALA A 41 13.45 2.65 8.82
N THR A 42 13.21 1.34 8.95
CA THR A 42 13.44 0.34 7.90
C THR A 42 12.15 -0.26 7.39
N ALA A 43 11.07 -0.19 8.17
CA ALA A 43 9.75 -0.70 7.81
C ALA A 43 8.65 0.15 8.46
N GLN A 44 7.49 0.20 7.81
CA GLN A 44 6.29 0.83 8.36
C GLN A 44 5.06 0.04 7.92
N ALA A 45 4.00 0.08 8.73
CA ALA A 45 2.69 -0.45 8.37
C ALA A 45 1.61 0.34 9.11
N LEU A 46 0.41 0.43 8.52
CA LEU A 46 -0.71 1.18 9.05
C LEU A 46 -1.97 0.31 9.05
N ALA A 47 -2.75 0.38 10.12
CA ALA A 47 -4.06 -0.26 10.25
C ALA A 47 -4.74 0.27 11.52
N ASP A 48 -6.02 0.01 11.70
CA ASP A 48 -6.67 0.13 13.02
C ASP A 48 -6.19 -1.03 13.92
N LEU A 49 -5.39 -0.70 14.95
CA LEU A 49 -4.74 -1.68 15.83
C LEU A 49 -5.46 -1.85 17.17
N ASP A 50 -6.30 -0.91 17.59
CA ASP A 50 -7.07 -0.99 18.83
C ASP A 50 -8.61 -1.01 18.65
N GLY A 51 -9.07 -1.05 17.40
CA GLY A 51 -10.46 -1.24 17.02
C GLY A 51 -11.33 -0.01 17.22
N ASP A 52 -10.75 1.19 17.35
CA ASP A 52 -11.48 2.43 17.55
C ASP A 52 -11.94 3.11 16.24
N GLY A 53 -11.49 2.56 15.10
CA GLY A 53 -11.83 3.02 13.76
C GLY A 53 -10.86 4.05 13.18
N ASP A 54 -9.85 4.45 13.95
CA ASP A 54 -8.80 5.35 13.50
C ASP A 54 -7.56 4.56 13.07
N ILE A 55 -6.88 5.03 12.01
CA ILE A 55 -5.69 4.34 11.51
C ILE A 55 -4.49 4.66 12.40
N ASP A 56 -3.87 3.61 12.92
CA ASP A 56 -2.65 3.62 13.72
C ASP A 56 -1.41 3.36 12.88
N VAL A 57 -0.23 3.52 13.50
CA VAL A 57 1.06 3.39 12.82
C VAL A 57 1.99 2.45 13.56
N LEU A 58 2.57 1.48 12.84
CA LEU A 58 3.68 0.66 13.28
C LEU A 58 4.97 1.12 12.57
N ILE A 59 6.00 1.47 13.32
CA ILE A 59 7.32 1.85 12.77
C ILE A 59 8.39 0.88 13.26
N GLY A 60 9.03 0.21 12.32
CA GLY A 60 10.18 -0.66 12.53
C GLY A 60 11.50 0.03 12.20
N GLY A 61 12.53 -0.20 13.00
CA GLY A 61 13.88 0.27 12.75
C GLY A 61 14.93 -0.60 13.45
N ALA A 62 16.19 -0.20 13.33
CA ALA A 62 17.32 -0.97 13.88
C ALA A 62 17.26 -1.21 15.40
N SER A 63 16.50 -0.40 16.14
CA SER A 63 16.32 -0.50 17.59
C SER A 63 15.06 -1.25 18.01
N GLY A 64 14.26 -1.75 17.07
CA GLY A 64 13.01 -2.48 17.34
C GLY A 64 11.81 -1.90 16.60
N ILE A 65 10.61 -2.24 17.07
CA ILE A 65 9.33 -1.80 16.50
C ILE A 65 8.59 -0.98 17.55
N ILE A 66 8.01 0.15 17.14
CA ILE A 66 7.18 1.03 17.97
C ILE A 66 5.78 1.11 17.36
N THR A 67 4.76 0.92 18.19
CA THR A 67 3.36 1.17 17.86
C THR A 67 2.97 2.58 18.27
N TYR A 68 2.25 3.29 17.42
CA TYR A 68 1.66 4.60 17.68
C TYR A 68 0.16 4.53 17.48
N LEU A 69 -0.61 4.76 18.55
CA LEU A 69 -2.08 4.81 18.48
C LEU A 69 -2.54 6.23 18.16
N ASN A 70 -3.49 6.36 17.24
CA ASN A 70 -4.06 7.62 16.78
C ASN A 70 -5.36 7.91 17.54
N ASP A 71 -5.49 9.11 18.11
CA ASP A 71 -6.69 9.51 18.87
C ASP A 71 -7.85 10.04 17.99
N GLY A 72 -7.84 9.73 16.69
CA GLY A 72 -8.76 10.25 15.68
C GLY A 72 -8.61 11.74 15.36
N ARG A 73 -7.65 12.42 15.98
CA ARG A 73 -7.34 13.84 15.74
C ARG A 73 -5.93 14.04 15.21
N GLY A 74 -5.26 12.96 14.83
CA GLY A 74 -3.88 12.97 14.34
C GLY A 74 -2.84 13.09 15.45
N ASN A 75 -3.20 12.90 16.73
CA ASN A 75 -2.23 12.77 17.80
C ASN A 75 -1.81 11.30 17.93
N LEU A 76 -0.56 11.02 17.60
CA LEU A 76 0.03 9.69 17.61
C LEU A 76 0.76 9.43 18.93
N VAL A 77 0.22 8.54 19.76
CA VAL A 77 0.74 8.21 21.10
C VAL A 77 1.56 6.92 21.05
N PRO A 78 2.88 6.97 21.33
CA PRO A 78 3.72 5.77 21.30
C PRO A 78 3.34 4.82 22.44
N GLN A 79 3.18 3.54 22.11
CA GLN A 79 2.93 2.47 23.07
C GLN A 79 4.24 1.74 23.42
N ALA A 80 4.28 1.15 24.62
CA ALA A 80 5.41 0.32 25.04
C ALA A 80 5.42 -0.99 24.22
N ALA A 81 6.55 -1.26 23.56
CA ALA A 81 6.66 -2.33 22.59
C ALA A 81 6.92 -3.72 23.24
N PRO A 82 6.18 -4.76 22.83
CA PRO A 82 6.46 -6.15 23.22
C PRO A 82 7.29 -6.90 22.16
N PHE A 83 7.67 -6.27 21.04
CA PHE A 83 8.37 -6.88 19.89
C PHE A 83 9.79 -7.43 20.18
N GLY A 84 10.21 -7.48 21.45
CA GLY A 84 11.48 -8.01 21.89
C GLY A 84 12.67 -7.37 21.17
N SER A 85 13.60 -8.19 20.70
CA SER A 85 14.77 -7.77 19.91
C SER A 85 14.57 -7.94 18.40
N ALA A 86 13.32 -7.98 17.92
CA ALA A 86 13.04 -8.10 16.50
C ALA A 86 13.66 -6.90 15.75
N ASN A 87 14.53 -7.20 14.78
CA ASN A 87 15.11 -6.20 13.89
C ASN A 87 14.40 -6.32 12.53
N PRO A 88 13.36 -5.51 12.28
CA PRO A 88 12.49 -5.66 11.12
C PRO A 88 13.17 -5.19 9.83
N VAL A 89 12.99 -5.99 8.79
CA VAL A 89 13.27 -5.63 7.39
C VAL A 89 11.98 -5.23 6.69
N ALA A 90 10.87 -5.93 6.97
CA ALA A 90 9.55 -5.61 6.45
C ALA A 90 8.49 -5.98 7.51
N ILE A 91 7.36 -5.28 7.47
CA ILE A 91 6.22 -5.48 8.36
C ILE A 91 4.96 -5.47 7.50
N ALA A 92 4.07 -6.44 7.72
CA ALA A 92 2.70 -6.44 7.21
C ALA A 92 1.71 -6.54 8.37
N LEU A 93 0.53 -5.97 8.20
CA LEU A 93 -0.56 -5.98 9.17
C LEU A 93 -1.78 -6.66 8.56
N ALA A 94 -2.34 -7.64 9.27
CA ALA A 94 -3.51 -8.39 8.84
C ALA A 94 -4.05 -9.26 9.98
N SER A 95 -5.33 -9.60 9.94
CA SER A 95 -5.93 -10.61 10.83
C SER A 95 -5.55 -12.01 10.35
N VAL A 96 -4.43 -12.54 10.86
CA VAL A 96 -3.92 -13.88 10.52
C VAL A 96 -4.10 -14.90 11.64
N THR A 97 -4.57 -14.44 12.80
CA THR A 97 -4.88 -15.29 13.96
C THR A 97 -6.35 -15.13 14.35
N ALA A 98 -6.85 -16.09 15.13
CA ALA A 98 -8.19 -16.03 15.72
C ALA A 98 -8.32 -15.04 16.91
N SER A 99 -7.39 -14.09 17.07
CA SER A 99 -7.33 -13.13 18.17
C SER A 99 -8.43 -12.06 18.12
N GLY A 100 -8.99 -11.82 16.93
CA GLY A 100 -10.02 -10.81 16.69
C GLY A 100 -9.50 -9.39 16.46
N GLY A 101 -8.17 -9.19 16.42
CA GLY A 101 -7.55 -7.91 16.09
C GLY A 101 -6.64 -7.98 14.86
N THR A 102 -6.02 -6.86 14.53
CA THR A 102 -5.03 -6.77 13.45
C THR A 102 -3.67 -7.22 13.98
N ASP A 103 -3.18 -8.37 13.50
CA ASP A 103 -1.89 -8.95 13.87
C ASP A 103 -0.75 -8.37 13.01
N ALA A 104 0.50 -8.57 13.45
CA ALA A 104 1.69 -8.13 12.73
C ALA A 104 2.57 -9.29 12.28
N ILE A 105 2.93 -9.30 11.00
CA ILE A 105 3.89 -10.23 10.40
C ILE A 105 5.20 -9.47 10.19
N VAL A 106 6.27 -9.92 10.84
CA VAL A 106 7.58 -9.26 10.84
C VAL A 106 8.61 -10.14 10.14
N ALA A 107 9.11 -9.68 9.00
CA ALA A 107 10.32 -10.23 8.38
C ALA A 107 11.54 -9.66 9.12
N THR A 108 12.33 -10.54 9.73
CA THR A 108 13.50 -10.12 10.53
C THR A 108 14.78 -10.09 9.70
N ALA A 109 15.76 -9.31 10.15
CA ALA A 109 17.09 -9.28 9.55
C ALA A 109 17.83 -10.64 9.60
N ALA A 110 17.43 -11.53 10.52
CA ALA A 110 17.92 -12.90 10.60
C ALA A 110 17.35 -13.83 9.51
N GLY A 111 16.31 -13.38 8.81
CA GLY A 111 15.63 -14.12 7.74
C GLY A 111 14.29 -14.72 8.17
N ASP A 112 14.00 -14.81 9.46
CA ASP A 112 12.77 -15.43 9.98
C ASP A 112 11.54 -14.54 9.79
N LEU A 113 10.36 -15.18 9.70
CA LEU A 113 9.05 -14.51 9.81
C LEU A 113 8.53 -14.70 11.25
N GLN A 114 8.21 -13.61 11.93
CA GLN A 114 7.58 -13.63 13.24
C GLN A 114 6.13 -13.16 13.14
N VAL A 115 5.21 -13.92 13.73
CA VAL A 115 3.80 -13.56 13.80
C VAL A 115 3.51 -13.06 15.21
N TRP A 116 3.05 -11.83 15.30
CA TRP A 116 2.74 -11.13 16.53
C TRP A 116 1.24 -10.91 16.60
N SER A 117 0.57 -11.61 17.51
CA SER A 117 -0.87 -11.53 17.68
C SER A 117 -1.28 -10.33 18.52
N ASN A 118 -2.35 -9.64 18.10
CA ASN A 118 -2.94 -8.51 18.80
C ASN A 118 -4.43 -8.75 18.99
N SER A 119 -4.89 -8.73 20.23
CA SER A 119 -6.29 -8.96 20.60
C SER A 119 -7.18 -7.71 20.45
N GLY A 120 -6.78 -6.75 19.61
CA GLY A 120 -7.52 -5.51 19.37
C GLY A 120 -7.31 -4.43 20.43
N SER A 121 -6.12 -4.33 21.02
CA SER A 121 -5.79 -3.25 21.98
C SER A 121 -4.46 -2.57 21.67
N GLY A 122 -3.97 -2.71 20.44
CA GLY A 122 -2.65 -2.24 20.02
C GLY A 122 -1.46 -2.94 20.72
N THR A 123 -1.72 -4.01 21.49
CA THR A 123 -0.69 -4.73 22.26
C THR A 123 -0.44 -6.10 21.62
N PHE A 124 0.84 -6.38 21.36
CA PHE A 124 1.25 -7.57 20.60
C PHE A 124 1.89 -8.65 21.46
N THR A 125 1.71 -9.92 21.09
CA THR A 125 2.41 -11.06 21.70
C THR A 125 2.94 -11.99 20.62
N LEU A 126 4.15 -12.52 20.78
CA LEU A 126 4.72 -13.43 19.79
C LEU A 126 3.92 -14.74 19.77
N ALA A 127 3.19 -14.97 18.69
CA ALA A 127 2.37 -16.16 18.49
C ALA A 127 3.18 -17.30 17.86
N SER A 128 3.97 -17.01 16.83
CA SER A 128 4.78 -18.02 16.15
C SER A 128 6.04 -17.42 15.50
N THR A 129 7.00 -18.29 15.23
CA THR A 129 8.17 -17.96 14.40
C THR A 129 8.36 -19.03 13.35
N VAL A 130 8.39 -18.61 12.10
CA VAL A 130 8.66 -19.48 10.95
C VAL A 130 10.08 -19.22 10.52
N ALA A 131 10.92 -20.25 10.64
CA ALA A 131 12.28 -20.19 10.12
C ALA A 131 12.22 -20.02 8.61
N ASN A 132 12.70 -18.88 8.11
CA ASN A 132 12.68 -18.54 6.70
C ASN A 132 14.12 -18.31 6.22
N ARG A 133 14.56 -19.13 5.26
CA ARG A 133 15.93 -19.09 4.72
C ARG A 133 16.04 -18.19 3.48
N LEU A 134 14.94 -17.57 3.06
CA LEU A 134 14.86 -16.77 1.85
C LEU A 134 15.29 -15.32 2.04
N HIS A 135 15.43 -14.87 3.30
CA HIS A 135 15.76 -13.49 3.66
C HIS A 135 14.76 -12.49 3.06
N PRO A 136 13.48 -12.55 3.48
CA PRO A 136 12.42 -11.70 2.97
C PRO A 136 12.76 -10.21 3.10
N ARG A 137 12.51 -9.46 2.03
CA ARG A 137 12.65 -8.00 1.93
C ARG A 137 11.30 -7.29 1.79
N ALA A 138 10.29 -8.01 1.33
CA ALA A 138 8.91 -7.53 1.22
C ALA A 138 7.95 -8.67 1.56
N LEU A 139 6.80 -8.29 2.10
CA LEU A 139 5.69 -9.17 2.45
C LEU A 139 4.43 -8.61 1.82
N ALA A 140 3.56 -9.50 1.35
CA ALA A 140 2.17 -9.16 1.06
C ALA A 140 1.28 -10.24 1.66
N VAL A 141 0.09 -9.86 2.12
CA VAL A 141 -0.82 -10.74 2.86
C VAL A 141 -2.17 -10.76 2.16
N GLY A 142 -2.72 -11.95 1.97
CA GLY A 142 -3.96 -12.18 1.24
C GLY A 142 -4.32 -13.66 1.25
N ASP A 143 -5.58 -14.01 1.00
CA ASP A 143 -5.98 -15.40 0.81
C ASP A 143 -5.49 -15.89 -0.57
N LEU A 144 -4.42 -16.71 -0.59
CA LEU A 144 -3.73 -17.13 -1.80
C LEU A 144 -4.13 -18.55 -2.23
N ASP A 145 -4.80 -19.31 -1.38
CA ASP A 145 -5.27 -20.66 -1.70
C ASP A 145 -6.81 -20.81 -1.71
N SER A 146 -7.52 -19.74 -1.39
CA SER A 146 -8.99 -19.62 -1.38
C SER A 146 -9.67 -20.43 -0.28
N ASP A 147 -9.00 -20.66 0.85
CA ASP A 147 -9.58 -21.31 2.02
C ASP A 147 -10.23 -20.35 3.03
N GLY A 148 -10.04 -19.03 2.84
CA GLY A 148 -10.59 -17.96 3.66
C GLY A 148 -9.66 -17.48 4.77
N ASP A 149 -8.50 -18.11 4.97
CA ASP A 149 -7.47 -17.67 5.88
C ASP A 149 -6.40 -16.84 5.13
N LEU A 150 -5.88 -15.79 5.77
CA LEU A 150 -4.91 -14.92 5.13
C LEU A 150 -3.50 -15.54 5.14
N ASP A 151 -2.92 -15.69 3.95
CA ASP A 151 -1.58 -16.23 3.70
C ASP A 151 -0.53 -15.14 3.54
N ILE A 152 0.75 -15.53 3.51
CA ILE A 152 1.87 -14.60 3.26
C ILE A 152 2.58 -14.95 1.96
N PHE A 153 2.67 -13.99 1.04
CA PHE A 153 3.70 -13.99 0.02
C PHE A 153 4.96 -13.27 0.55
N ALA A 154 6.07 -14.00 0.64
CA ALA A 154 7.35 -13.48 1.08
C ALA A 154 8.33 -13.40 -0.11
N ALA A 155 8.75 -12.19 -0.45
CA ALA A 155 9.76 -11.98 -1.49
C ALA A 155 11.14 -11.73 -0.88
N GLY A 156 12.07 -12.64 -1.15
CA GLY A 156 13.38 -12.67 -0.51
C GLY A 156 14.54 -12.63 -1.50
N THR A 157 15.73 -12.40 -0.95
CA THR A 157 16.96 -12.33 -1.76
C THR A 157 17.39 -13.69 -2.31
N SER A 158 16.93 -14.78 -1.69
CA SER A 158 17.26 -16.15 -2.08
C SER A 158 16.10 -16.88 -2.76
N GLY A 159 14.97 -16.20 -2.99
CA GLY A 159 13.76 -16.77 -3.59
C GLY A 159 12.50 -16.14 -3.02
N ASN A 160 11.37 -16.46 -3.64
CA ASN A 160 10.06 -16.09 -3.12
C ASN A 160 9.28 -17.35 -2.69
N ALA A 161 8.34 -17.18 -1.78
CA ALA A 161 7.55 -18.26 -1.22
C ALA A 161 6.18 -17.78 -0.77
N VAL A 162 5.17 -18.65 -0.91
CA VAL A 162 3.89 -18.52 -0.22
C VAL A 162 3.92 -19.37 1.03
N TYR A 163 3.51 -18.78 2.15
CA TYR A 163 3.33 -19.45 3.42
C TYR A 163 1.84 -19.51 3.70
N LEU A 164 1.29 -20.72 3.70
CA LEU A 164 -0.13 -20.95 3.91
C LEU A 164 -0.44 -20.92 5.40
N ASN A 165 -1.48 -20.19 5.78
CA ASN A 165 -1.99 -20.11 7.14
C ASN A 165 -3.01 -21.22 7.40
N ASP A 166 -3.25 -21.53 8.67
CA ASP A 166 -4.31 -22.47 9.08
C ASP A 166 -5.42 -21.77 9.89
N GLY A 167 -5.52 -20.45 9.73
CA GLY A 167 -6.42 -19.56 10.47
C GLY A 167 -6.00 -19.26 11.91
N SER A 168 -4.95 -19.90 12.41
CA SER A 168 -4.46 -19.72 13.79
C SER A 168 -3.12 -18.98 13.89
N GLY A 169 -2.57 -18.53 12.76
CA GLY A 169 -1.24 -17.91 12.67
C GLY A 169 -0.12 -18.94 12.62
N HIS A 170 -0.43 -20.20 12.33
CA HIS A 170 0.55 -21.25 12.08
C HIS A 170 0.75 -21.40 10.58
N PHE A 171 1.84 -20.80 10.12
CA PHE A 171 2.20 -20.79 8.71
C PHE A 171 3.05 -22.01 8.33
N THR A 172 2.64 -22.71 7.28
CA THR A 172 3.39 -23.83 6.70
C THR A 172 4.33 -23.31 5.61
N ALA A 173 5.62 -23.66 5.71
CA ALA A 173 6.59 -23.35 4.67
C ALA A 173 6.29 -24.14 3.39
N PRO A 174 6.43 -23.55 2.19
CA PRO A 174 6.06 -24.22 0.96
C PRO A 174 7.05 -25.33 0.60
N SER A 175 6.56 -26.33 -0.14
CA SER A 175 7.40 -27.39 -0.72
C SER A 175 8.25 -26.93 -1.91
N SER A 176 7.93 -25.77 -2.48
CA SER A 176 8.61 -25.17 -3.62
C SER A 176 8.73 -23.66 -3.48
N THR A 177 9.84 -23.11 -3.94
CA THR A 177 10.08 -21.67 -4.00
C THR A 177 10.00 -21.19 -5.44
N PHE A 178 9.51 -19.99 -5.64
CA PHE A 178 9.59 -19.31 -6.94
C PHE A 178 11.02 -18.79 -7.14
N ALA A 179 11.41 -18.63 -8.41
CA ALA A 179 12.68 -18.01 -8.73
C ALA A 179 12.77 -16.62 -8.08
N ALA A 180 13.93 -16.28 -7.52
CA ALA A 180 14.17 -14.96 -6.99
C ALA A 180 14.04 -13.92 -8.11
N VAL A 181 13.41 -12.78 -7.82
CA VAL A 181 13.23 -11.70 -8.80
C VAL A 181 14.55 -10.95 -9.08
N GLY A 182 15.61 -11.22 -8.29
CA GLY A 182 16.97 -10.72 -8.50
C GLY A 182 17.67 -10.25 -7.21
N SER A 183 18.90 -9.73 -7.33
CA SER A 183 19.80 -9.31 -6.23
C SER A 183 19.42 -7.94 -5.61
N PRO A 184 19.62 -7.67 -4.31
CA PRO A 184 18.62 -6.95 -3.49
C PRO A 184 18.93 -5.48 -3.20
N ALA A 185 18.26 -4.53 -3.87
CA ALA A 185 18.23 -3.13 -3.42
C ALA A 185 16.85 -2.72 -2.87
N GLY A 186 15.79 -3.30 -3.41
CA GLY A 186 14.40 -3.06 -2.98
C GLY A 186 13.49 -4.04 -3.70
N VAL A 187 12.58 -4.64 -2.94
CA VAL A 187 11.50 -5.44 -3.49
C VAL A 187 10.20 -4.78 -3.05
N SER A 188 9.28 -4.61 -3.99
CA SER A 188 7.90 -4.20 -3.72
C SER A 188 7.01 -5.31 -4.25
N VAL A 189 6.01 -5.70 -3.47
CA VAL A 189 5.08 -6.77 -3.79
C VAL A 189 3.68 -6.29 -3.47
N VAL A 190 2.76 -6.53 -4.39
CA VAL A 190 1.32 -6.29 -4.19
C VAL A 190 0.54 -7.51 -4.65
N LEU A 191 -0.61 -7.73 -4.01
CA LEU A 191 -1.55 -8.80 -4.34
C LEU A 191 -2.82 -8.21 -4.90
N GLY A 192 -3.37 -8.83 -5.95
CA GLY A 192 -4.68 -8.48 -6.47
C GLY A 192 -5.09 -9.38 -7.62
N ASP A 193 -6.40 -9.53 -7.81
CA ASP A 193 -6.98 -10.31 -8.91
C ASP A 193 -6.92 -9.51 -10.22
N VAL A 194 -5.78 -9.58 -10.92
CA VAL A 194 -5.55 -8.76 -12.13
C VAL A 194 -6.14 -9.39 -13.38
N ASN A 195 -6.60 -10.63 -13.28
CA ASN A 195 -7.21 -11.38 -14.38
C ASN A 195 -8.73 -11.61 -14.21
N GLN A 196 -9.30 -11.23 -13.06
CA GLN A 196 -10.69 -11.40 -12.64
C GLN A 196 -11.13 -12.88 -12.57
N ASP A 197 -10.25 -13.77 -12.14
CA ASP A 197 -10.56 -15.19 -11.95
C ASP A 197 -10.96 -15.56 -10.52
N GLY A 198 -10.91 -14.60 -9.59
CA GLY A 198 -11.24 -14.77 -8.19
C GLY A 198 -10.05 -15.18 -7.30
N SER A 199 -8.88 -15.42 -7.88
CA SER A 199 -7.64 -15.72 -7.14
C SER A 199 -6.76 -14.49 -7.08
N LEU A 200 -6.14 -14.23 -5.93
CA LEU A 200 -5.17 -13.14 -5.83
C LEU A 200 -3.87 -13.50 -6.58
N ASP A 201 -3.52 -12.68 -7.57
CA ASP A 201 -2.26 -12.74 -8.30
C ASP A 201 -1.18 -11.93 -7.57
N VAL A 202 0.10 -12.15 -7.92
CA VAL A 202 1.24 -11.43 -7.33
C VAL A 202 1.94 -10.58 -8.38
N LEU A 203 2.10 -9.29 -8.12
CA LEU A 203 3.04 -8.43 -8.84
C LEU A 203 4.22 -8.09 -7.93
N ALA A 204 5.44 -8.27 -8.43
CA ALA A 204 6.63 -7.80 -7.75
C ALA A 204 7.52 -6.95 -8.65
N ALA A 205 7.99 -5.84 -8.09
CA ALA A 205 9.06 -5.02 -8.64
C ALA A 205 10.38 -5.27 -7.93
N HIS A 206 11.46 -5.23 -8.70
CA HIS A 206 12.81 -5.51 -8.26
C HIS A 206 13.79 -4.52 -8.87
N ARG A 207 14.77 -4.11 -8.06
CA ARG A 207 16.00 -3.45 -8.52
C ARG A 207 17.25 -4.24 -8.15
N SER A 208 18.06 -4.51 -9.16
CA SER A 208 19.34 -5.17 -9.10
C SER A 208 20.40 -4.29 -8.47
N THR A 209 21.11 -4.79 -7.46
CA THR A 209 22.28 -4.10 -6.88
C THR A 209 23.54 -4.19 -7.74
N THR A 210 23.62 -5.13 -8.67
CA THR A 210 24.84 -5.38 -9.44
C THR A 210 24.96 -4.47 -10.65
N ASP A 211 23.83 -4.16 -11.29
CA ASP A 211 23.78 -3.38 -12.54
C ASP A 211 22.70 -2.30 -12.54
N SER A 212 22.01 -2.07 -11.42
CA SER A 212 20.91 -1.11 -11.28
C SER A 212 19.72 -1.34 -12.24
N SER A 213 19.65 -2.52 -12.89
CA SER A 213 18.51 -2.88 -13.71
C SER A 213 17.27 -3.09 -12.85
N THR A 214 16.11 -2.74 -13.38
CA THR A 214 14.82 -2.98 -12.74
C THR A 214 14.01 -3.99 -13.53
N ARG A 215 13.18 -4.77 -12.84
CA ARG A 215 12.28 -5.77 -13.42
C ARG A 215 10.97 -5.77 -12.66
N THR A 216 9.89 -6.08 -13.39
CA THR A 216 8.58 -6.33 -12.81
C THR A 216 8.12 -7.68 -13.30
N VAL A 217 7.60 -8.51 -12.40
CA VAL A 217 7.14 -9.87 -12.70
C VAL A 217 5.72 -10.04 -12.17
N LEU A 218 4.88 -10.69 -12.96
CA LEU A 218 3.52 -11.07 -12.63
C LEU A 218 3.44 -12.59 -12.50
N TRP A 219 2.96 -13.07 -11.38
CA TRP A 219 2.60 -14.47 -11.19
C TRP A 219 1.08 -14.57 -11.11
N LEU A 220 0.50 -15.31 -12.05
CA LEU A 220 -0.93 -15.58 -12.03
C LEU A 220 -1.21 -16.77 -11.13
N ASN A 221 -2.11 -16.60 -10.17
CA ASN A 221 -2.52 -17.65 -9.26
C ASN A 221 -3.60 -18.50 -9.94
N ARG A 222 -3.36 -19.80 -10.07
CA ARG A 222 -4.36 -20.75 -10.60
C ARG A 222 -5.27 -21.33 -9.52
N GLY A 223 -5.23 -20.75 -8.33
CA GLY A 223 -5.86 -21.23 -7.12
C GLY A 223 -4.97 -22.21 -6.34
N ASN A 224 -5.33 -22.42 -5.08
CA ASN A 224 -4.62 -23.28 -4.12
C ASN A 224 -3.13 -22.90 -3.93
N GLY A 225 -2.77 -21.61 -4.05
CA GLY A 225 -1.39 -21.15 -3.91
C GLY A 225 -0.43 -21.58 -5.03
N ILE A 226 -0.95 -22.02 -6.18
CA ILE A 226 -0.15 -22.47 -7.34
C ILE A 226 -0.06 -21.34 -8.36
N PHE A 227 1.16 -20.87 -8.61
CA PHE A 227 1.38 -19.73 -9.50
C PHE A 227 2.10 -20.11 -10.80
N ASP A 228 1.59 -19.59 -11.91
CA ASP A 228 2.28 -19.57 -13.21
C ASP A 228 2.97 -18.22 -13.39
N GLU A 229 4.28 -18.24 -13.66
CA GLU A 229 5.00 -17.02 -14.03
C GLU A 229 4.54 -16.54 -15.40
N LYS A 230 3.97 -15.34 -15.45
CA LYS A 230 3.67 -14.64 -16.69
C LYS A 230 4.72 -13.55 -16.87
N PHE A 231 5.59 -13.74 -17.86
CA PHE A 231 6.40 -12.64 -18.42
C PHE A 231 5.47 -11.69 -19.17
N ALA A 232 4.74 -10.85 -18.44
CA ALA A 232 4.19 -9.65 -19.03
C ALA A 232 5.38 -8.73 -19.36
N ASP A 233 5.35 -8.07 -20.52
CA ASP A 233 6.32 -7.03 -20.92
C ASP A 233 6.13 -5.77 -20.06
N LEU A 234 6.21 -5.95 -18.74
CA LEU A 234 6.05 -4.90 -17.77
C LEU A 234 7.33 -4.06 -17.75
N PRO A 235 7.21 -2.73 -17.60
CA PRO A 235 8.38 -1.90 -17.38
C PRO A 235 9.08 -2.38 -16.10
N GLY A 236 10.42 -2.39 -16.09
CA GLY A 236 11.14 -2.53 -14.83
C GLY A 236 10.74 -1.42 -13.85
N ALA A 237 10.62 -1.70 -12.57
CA ALA A 237 10.25 -0.69 -11.57
C ALA A 237 10.95 -0.94 -10.23
N ASP A 238 11.02 0.09 -9.40
CA ASP A 238 11.45 0.00 -8.00
C ASP A 238 10.26 -0.29 -7.08
N ARG A 239 9.07 0.20 -7.44
CA ARG A 239 7.80 -0.02 -6.74
C ARG A 239 6.68 -0.29 -7.72
N VAL A 240 5.72 -1.08 -7.26
CA VAL A 240 4.44 -1.33 -7.93
C VAL A 240 3.31 -1.11 -6.96
N GLU A 241 2.19 -0.60 -7.47
CA GLU A 241 0.89 -0.55 -6.80
C GLU A 241 -0.20 -0.95 -7.79
N ILE A 242 -1.33 -1.45 -7.27
CA ILE A 242 -2.49 -1.78 -8.09
C ILE A 242 -3.77 -1.23 -7.48
N ALA A 243 -4.65 -0.69 -8.33
CA ALA A 243 -5.98 -0.23 -7.97
C ALA A 243 -6.80 0.04 -9.25
N ASP A 244 -8.13 0.06 -9.18
CA ASP A 244 -8.97 0.50 -10.30
C ASP A 244 -8.91 2.03 -10.45
N LEU A 245 -7.88 2.51 -11.14
CA LEU A 245 -7.59 3.93 -11.34
C LEU A 245 -8.36 4.52 -12.52
N THR A 246 -8.83 3.67 -13.44
CA THR A 246 -9.63 4.09 -14.60
C THR A 246 -11.13 3.96 -14.40
N GLY A 247 -11.57 3.36 -13.29
CA GLY A 247 -12.98 3.17 -12.93
C GLY A 247 -13.69 2.15 -13.83
N ASP A 248 -12.95 1.20 -14.40
CA ASP A 248 -13.50 0.19 -15.31
C ASP A 248 -13.68 -1.19 -14.68
N GLY A 249 -13.38 -1.30 -13.38
CA GLY A 249 -13.47 -2.52 -12.59
C GLY A 249 -12.27 -3.44 -12.71
N LEU A 250 -11.26 -3.11 -13.51
CA LEU A 250 -10.01 -3.87 -13.61
C LEU A 250 -8.92 -3.17 -12.78
N PRO A 251 -8.15 -3.91 -11.94
CA PRO A 251 -7.01 -3.32 -11.27
C PRO A 251 -5.95 -2.87 -12.28
N ASP A 252 -5.68 -1.57 -12.33
CA ASP A 252 -4.62 -0.93 -13.10
C ASP A 252 -3.30 -0.98 -12.34
N LEU A 253 -2.18 -0.85 -13.05
CA LEU A 253 -0.83 -0.92 -12.48
C LEU A 253 -0.19 0.46 -12.45
N VAL A 254 0.37 0.82 -11.30
CA VAL A 254 1.28 1.97 -11.14
C VAL A 254 2.69 1.45 -10.92
N THR A 255 3.65 2.04 -11.63
CA THR A 255 5.06 1.74 -11.43
C THR A 255 5.82 3.02 -11.13
N SER A 256 6.82 2.95 -10.25
CA SER A 256 7.75 4.06 -10.05
C SER A 256 9.20 3.60 -10.09
N ARG A 257 10.08 4.56 -10.39
CA ARG A 257 11.53 4.37 -10.43
C ARG A 257 12.21 5.48 -9.63
N GLU A 258 13.29 5.15 -8.94
CA GLU A 258 14.03 6.10 -8.10
C GLU A 258 14.53 7.34 -8.87
N LEU A 259 14.81 7.20 -10.17
CA LEU A 259 15.27 8.28 -11.04
C LEU A 259 14.41 8.46 -12.30
N GLY A 260 13.24 7.81 -12.35
CA GLY A 260 12.35 7.83 -13.52
C GLY A 260 10.94 8.30 -13.16
N PRO A 261 10.09 8.55 -14.16
CA PRO A 261 8.72 8.94 -13.93
C PRO A 261 7.92 7.81 -13.26
N THR A 262 6.98 8.17 -12.39
CA THR A 262 5.89 7.27 -12.02
C THR A 262 4.93 7.17 -13.19
N GLN A 263 4.58 5.95 -13.59
CA GLN A 263 3.79 5.66 -14.77
C GLN A 263 2.56 4.82 -14.43
N VAL A 264 1.43 5.12 -15.06
CA VAL A 264 0.17 4.38 -14.92
C VAL A 264 -0.08 3.53 -16.16
N PHE A 265 -0.46 2.28 -15.94
CA PHE A 265 -0.76 1.29 -16.95
C PHE A 265 -2.17 0.76 -16.74
N LYS A 266 -3.02 0.96 -17.75
CA LYS A 266 -4.36 0.41 -17.76
C LYS A 266 -4.32 -1.10 -17.97
N ASN A 267 -5.08 -1.83 -17.18
CA ASN A 267 -5.30 -3.26 -17.40
C ASN A 267 -6.34 -3.46 -18.51
N LEU A 268 -5.95 -4.18 -19.56
CA LEU A 268 -6.81 -4.54 -20.68
C LEU A 268 -7.49 -5.91 -20.48
N GLY A 269 -7.33 -6.50 -19.30
CA GLY A 269 -7.83 -7.82 -18.92
C GLY A 269 -6.76 -8.90 -18.94
N SER A 270 -6.95 -9.92 -18.11
CA SER A 270 -6.04 -11.07 -17.96
C SER A 270 -4.59 -10.68 -17.63
N GLY A 271 -4.39 -9.59 -16.89
CA GLY A 271 -3.06 -9.04 -16.57
C GLY A 271 -2.28 -8.58 -17.79
N ASN A 272 -2.93 -7.95 -18.78
CA ASN A 272 -2.27 -7.32 -19.93
C ASN A 272 -2.32 -5.80 -19.77
N PHE A 273 -1.17 -5.19 -19.56
CA PHE A 273 -1.09 -3.77 -19.18
C PHE A 273 -0.64 -2.90 -20.35
N GLN A 274 -1.32 -1.75 -20.52
CA GLN A 274 -0.98 -0.74 -21.52
C GLN A 274 -0.69 0.60 -20.85
N ALA A 275 0.46 1.20 -21.16
CA ALA A 275 0.81 2.52 -20.66
C ALA A 275 -0.24 3.57 -21.08
N LEU A 276 -0.75 4.33 -20.11
CA LEU A 276 -1.67 5.45 -20.38
C LEU A 276 -0.93 6.72 -20.83
N GLY A 277 0.41 6.74 -20.76
CA GLY A 277 1.22 7.92 -21.04
C GLY A 277 1.09 9.01 -19.97
N ILE A 278 0.55 8.67 -18.80
CA ILE A 278 0.50 9.54 -17.63
C ILE A 278 1.82 9.39 -16.88
N GLU A 279 2.58 10.48 -16.79
CA GLU A 279 3.84 10.54 -16.03
C GLU A 279 3.66 11.46 -14.82
N LEU A 280 3.64 10.86 -13.64
CA LEU A 280 3.36 11.53 -12.36
C LEU A 280 4.67 11.86 -11.63
N GLY A 281 5.44 12.79 -12.19
CA GLY A 281 6.72 13.24 -11.61
C GLY A 281 7.76 12.13 -11.46
N GLY A 282 9.02 12.52 -11.20
CA GLY A 282 10.12 11.58 -11.01
C GLY A 282 10.57 11.43 -9.55
N GLY A 283 11.13 10.26 -9.22
CA GLY A 283 11.86 10.05 -7.96
C GLY A 283 10.97 9.78 -6.74
N THR A 284 9.93 8.99 -6.94
CA THR A 284 8.96 8.63 -5.91
C THR A 284 9.55 7.66 -4.90
N ALA A 285 9.49 8.00 -3.61
CA ALA A 285 9.94 7.17 -2.49
C ALA A 285 8.86 6.18 -2.02
N THR A 286 7.60 6.59 -2.05
CA THR A 286 6.44 5.73 -1.75
C THR A 286 5.25 6.10 -2.64
N LEU A 287 4.49 5.06 -2.99
CA LEU A 287 3.19 5.10 -3.64
C LEU A 287 2.17 4.51 -2.66
N ALA A 288 0.95 5.03 -2.69
CA ALA A 288 -0.20 4.43 -2.01
C ALA A 288 -1.47 4.75 -2.81
N THR A 289 -2.44 3.85 -2.80
CA THR A 289 -3.75 4.05 -3.43
C THR A 289 -4.86 4.08 -2.39
N GLY A 290 -5.94 4.80 -2.67
CA GLY A 290 -7.11 4.90 -1.81
C GLY A 290 -8.00 6.06 -2.22
N ASP A 291 -9.26 6.05 -1.79
CA ASP A 291 -10.21 7.15 -2.02
C ASP A 291 -9.91 8.30 -1.04
N VAL A 292 -9.06 9.25 -1.44
CA VAL A 292 -8.60 10.34 -0.57
C VAL A 292 -9.51 11.55 -0.60
N ASP A 293 -10.34 11.71 -1.64
CA ASP A 293 -11.29 12.81 -1.77
C ASP A 293 -12.75 12.42 -1.47
N GLY A 294 -13.01 11.13 -1.24
CA GLY A 294 -14.30 10.57 -0.84
C GLY A 294 -15.29 10.45 -1.99
N ASP A 295 -14.81 10.40 -3.24
CA ASP A 295 -15.66 10.28 -4.43
C ASP A 295 -16.04 8.82 -4.79
N GLY A 296 -15.44 7.84 -4.10
CA GLY A 296 -15.65 6.42 -4.30
C GLY A 296 -14.76 5.79 -5.36
N SER A 297 -13.83 6.54 -5.96
CA SER A 297 -12.82 6.07 -6.90
C SER A 297 -11.47 5.93 -6.21
N ALA A 298 -10.60 5.08 -6.74
CA ALA A 298 -9.25 4.97 -6.21
C ALA A 298 -8.40 6.16 -6.69
N ASP A 299 -7.79 6.87 -5.74
CA ASP A 299 -6.78 7.89 -6.01
C ASP A 299 -5.38 7.33 -5.81
N LEU A 300 -4.38 8.07 -6.29
CA LEU A 300 -2.97 7.79 -6.07
C LEU A 300 -2.31 8.90 -5.25
N VAL A 301 -1.63 8.51 -4.18
CA VAL A 301 -0.79 9.38 -3.35
C VAL A 301 0.67 9.02 -3.60
N LEU A 302 1.51 10.03 -3.82
CA LEU A 302 2.93 9.86 -4.11
C LEU A 302 3.78 10.85 -3.31
N THR A 303 4.93 10.38 -2.81
CA THR A 303 5.95 11.27 -2.24
C THR A 303 7.28 11.13 -2.96
N ASN A 304 8.05 12.21 -3.07
CA ASN A 304 9.40 12.13 -3.64
C ASN A 304 10.49 11.95 -2.58
N ALA A 305 11.72 11.71 -3.02
CA ALA A 305 12.89 11.50 -2.15
C ALA A 305 13.22 12.68 -1.21
N VAL A 306 12.63 13.87 -1.40
CA VAL A 306 12.78 15.03 -0.53
C VAL A 306 11.53 15.32 0.31
N GLY A 307 10.53 14.43 0.29
CA GLY A 307 9.35 14.47 1.14
C GLY A 307 8.19 15.33 0.61
N GLN A 308 8.20 15.74 -0.67
CA GLN A 308 7.06 16.45 -1.25
C GLN A 308 5.93 15.47 -1.58
N LEU A 309 4.69 15.85 -1.27
CA LEU A 309 3.47 15.08 -1.49
C LEU A 309 2.73 15.54 -2.76
N GLY A 310 2.21 14.58 -3.52
CA GLY A 310 1.26 14.80 -4.61
C GLY A 310 0.11 13.80 -4.57
N THR A 311 -1.04 14.20 -5.10
CA THR A 311 -2.25 13.36 -5.20
C THR A 311 -2.82 13.40 -6.61
N TRP A 312 -3.21 12.25 -7.16
CA TRP A 312 -3.86 12.14 -8.46
C TRP A 312 -5.23 11.50 -8.31
N THR A 313 -6.26 12.19 -8.76
CA THR A 313 -7.68 11.83 -8.58
C THR A 313 -8.38 11.48 -9.90
N GLY A 314 -7.72 10.70 -10.76
CA GLY A 314 -8.27 10.30 -12.07
C GLY A 314 -8.24 11.39 -13.16
N SER A 315 -8.39 12.66 -12.78
CA SER A 315 -8.64 13.79 -13.68
C SER A 315 -7.70 14.98 -13.48
N SER A 316 -6.99 15.04 -12.35
CA SER A 316 -6.01 16.08 -12.04
C SER A 316 -4.94 15.56 -11.08
N LEU A 317 -3.70 16.04 -11.27
CA LEU A 317 -2.62 15.92 -10.30
C LEU A 317 -2.61 17.21 -9.46
N GLU A 318 -2.84 17.09 -8.15
CA GLU A 318 -2.75 18.18 -7.19
C GLU A 318 -1.42 18.09 -6.40
N LEU A 319 -0.79 19.24 -6.17
CA LEU A 319 0.45 19.39 -5.40
C LEU A 319 0.21 20.32 -4.22
N GLU A 320 0.89 20.08 -3.11
CA GLU A 320 0.76 20.90 -1.91
C GLU A 320 1.13 22.38 -2.16
N ALA A 321 0.22 23.29 -1.78
CA ALA A 321 0.30 24.71 -2.10
C ALA A 321 1.17 25.49 -1.08
N ASP A 322 2.49 25.48 -1.27
CA ASP A 322 3.40 26.60 -0.96
C ASP A 322 4.85 26.35 -1.42
N GLN A 323 5.06 25.36 -2.29
CA GLN A 323 6.37 25.02 -2.82
C GLN A 323 6.42 25.37 -4.31
N PRO A 324 7.60 25.73 -4.86
CA PRO A 324 7.72 25.97 -6.29
C PRO A 324 7.14 24.77 -7.06
N PRO A 325 6.47 24.99 -8.21
CA PRO A 325 6.03 23.90 -9.07
C PRO A 325 7.21 22.98 -9.30
N LEU A 326 6.97 21.67 -9.29
CA LEU A 326 8.00 20.65 -9.46
C LEU A 326 8.95 21.06 -10.60
N SER A 327 10.11 21.64 -10.26
CA SER A 327 11.10 22.01 -11.24
C SER A 327 11.95 20.78 -11.47
N PHE A 328 11.46 19.90 -12.32
CA PHE A 328 12.28 18.80 -12.83
C PHE A 328 13.31 19.43 -13.75
N GLY A 329 14.54 19.53 -13.26
CA GLY A 329 15.64 20.05 -14.04
C GLY A 329 15.80 19.23 -15.30
N ASN A 330 15.53 19.85 -16.45
CA ASN A 330 16.17 19.44 -17.69
C ASN A 330 17.68 19.46 -17.44
N ARG A 331 18.33 18.30 -17.54
CA ARG A 331 19.68 18.24 -18.11
C ARG A 331 19.53 17.41 -19.38
N ALA A 332 19.31 18.06 -20.53
CA ALA A 332 20.29 18.76 -21.35
C ALA A 332 21.27 17.77 -22.00
N GLU A 333 21.01 17.56 -23.30
CA GLU A 333 21.77 16.85 -24.36
C GLU A 333 21.94 15.34 -24.25
#